data_AF-A0A7X3UFN6-F1
#
_entry.id   AF-A0A7X3UFN6-F1
#
_cell.length_a   1.000
_cell.length_b   1.000
_cell.length_c   1.000
_cell.angle_alpha   90.00
_cell.angle_beta   90.00
_cell.angle_gamma   90.00
#
_symmetry.space_group_name_H-M   'P 1'
#
loop_
_entity.id
_entity.type
_entity.pdbx_description
1 polymer ?
#
loop_
_entity_poly.entity_id
_entity_poly.type
_entity_poly.pdbx_seq_one_letter_code
_entity_poly.pdbx_strand_id
1 'polypeptide(L)'
;MFHHCLTWHGSPPNPSRNGRPAIAVHYMPGWTRYQPTRTHIMERRVDVESGDLLTGHYFPTVWDHGPVEPPAHWSEETPNGGQRRETG
;
A
#
# COMPACT_ATOMS: atom_id res chain seq x y z
N MET A 1 -2.34 -9.03 5.60
CA MET A 1 -1.07 -9.06 6.35
C MET A 1 -0.17 -7.99 5.78
N PHE A 2 0.47 -7.19 6.63
CA PHE A 2 1.55 -6.28 6.23
C PHE A 2 2.86 -6.83 6.75
N HIS A 3 3.93 -6.72 5.97
CA HIS A 3 5.28 -7.00 6.41
C HIS A 3 6.25 -6.02 5.76
N HIS A 4 7.33 -5.72 6.46
CA HIS A 4 8.38 -4.87 5.92
C HIS A 4 9.21 -5.68 4.90
N CYS A 5 9.81 -5.02 3.90
CA CYS A 5 10.57 -5.71 2.85
C CYS A 5 11.79 -6.50 3.36
N LEU A 6 12.26 -6.18 4.57
CA LEU A 6 13.36 -6.88 5.25
C LEU A 6 12.90 -7.96 6.24
N THR A 7 11.60 -8.14 6.44
CA THR A 7 11.09 -9.19 7.31
C THR A 7 11.33 -10.54 6.65
N TRP A 8 12.03 -11.45 7.33
CA TRP A 8 12.13 -12.84 6.91
C TRP A 8 10.75 -13.48 6.91
N HIS A 9 10.33 -14.04 5.78
CA HIS A 9 9.03 -14.68 5.66
C HIS A 9 9.06 -15.81 4.63
N GLY A 10 8.07 -16.70 4.72
CA GLY A 10 7.88 -17.81 3.80
C GLY A 10 6.47 -18.37 3.91
N SER A 11 6.05 -19.15 2.92
CA SER A 11 4.75 -19.82 2.92
C SER A 11 4.94 -21.33 3.09
N PRO A 12 4.31 -21.98 4.09
CA PRO A 12 4.36 -23.43 4.23
C PRO A 12 3.75 -24.16 3.02
N PRO A 13 4.14 -25.43 2.79
CA PRO A 13 3.49 -26.29 1.81
C PRO A 13 1.97 -26.33 1.97
N ASN A 14 1.25 -26.45 0.86
CA ASN A 14 -0.20 -26.63 0.88
C ASN A 14 -0.52 -28.12 0.68
N PRO A 15 -0.86 -28.89 1.74
CA PRO A 15 -1.18 -30.31 1.63
C PRO A 15 -2.60 -30.58 1.10
N SER A 16 -3.42 -29.53 0.96
CA SER A 16 -4.80 -29.68 0.49
C SER A 16 -4.86 -29.85 -1.04
N ARG A 17 -5.97 -30.40 -1.52
CA ARG A 17 -6.29 -30.47 -2.95
C ARG A 17 -6.81 -29.13 -3.51
N ASN A 18 -7.04 -28.14 -2.65
CA ASN A 18 -7.60 -26.85 -3.02
C ASN A 18 -6.47 -25.84 -3.25
N GLY A 19 -6.63 -24.98 -4.25
CA GLY A 19 -5.72 -23.85 -4.45
C GLY A 19 -5.75 -22.88 -3.27
N ARG A 20 -4.61 -22.22 -3.00
CA ARG A 20 -4.48 -21.13 -2.02
C ARG A 20 -4.13 -19.82 -2.75
N PRO A 21 -5.09 -19.21 -3.48
CA PRO A 21 -4.82 -17.96 -4.19
C PRO A 21 -4.52 -16.83 -3.19
N ALA A 22 -3.56 -15.98 -3.54
CA ALA A 22 -3.19 -14.80 -2.76
C ALA A 22 -2.75 -13.68 -3.70
N ILE A 23 -2.92 -12.44 -3.25
CA ILE A 23 -2.44 -11.24 -3.93
C ILE A 23 -1.47 -10.54 -2.99
N ALA A 24 -0.29 -10.22 -3.50
CA ALA A 24 0.71 -9.42 -2.81
C ALA A 24 0.80 -8.04 -3.48
N VAL A 25 0.76 -6.98 -2.67
CA VAL A 25 0.92 -5.59 -3.11
C VAL A 25 2.08 -4.99 -2.33
N HIS A 26 3.05 -4.42 -3.05
CA HIS A 26 4.19 -3.73 -2.45
C HIS A 26 3.96 -2.23 -2.51
N TYR A 27 3.90 -1.61 -1.34
CA TYR A 27 3.91 -0.15 -1.22
C TYR A 27 5.36 0.32 -1.09
N MET A 28 5.73 1.30 -1.89
CA MET A 28 7.03 1.95 -1.84
C MET A 28 6.86 3.39 -1.35
N PRO A 29 7.83 3.96 -0.62
CA PRO A 29 7.80 5.38 -0.27
C PRO A 29 7.70 6.28 -1.50
N GLY A 30 7.04 7.43 -1.37
CA GLY A 30 6.85 8.38 -2.48
C GLY A 30 8.14 9.00 -3.02
N TRP A 31 9.28 8.76 -2.37
CA TRP A 31 10.61 9.20 -2.79
C TRP A 31 11.47 8.07 -3.37
N THR A 32 10.89 6.89 -3.66
CA THR A 32 11.62 5.80 -4.30
C THR A 32 12.14 6.22 -5.67
N ARG A 33 13.39 5.89 -5.97
CA ARG A 33 14.04 6.15 -7.26
C ARG A 33 14.27 4.85 -8.03
N TYR A 34 14.17 4.92 -9.35
CA TYR A 34 14.50 3.79 -10.21
C TYR A 34 16.03 3.57 -10.23
N GLN A 35 16.48 2.41 -9.77
CA GLN A 35 17.90 2.02 -9.79
C GLN A 35 18.05 0.59 -10.34
N PRO A 36 18.09 0.41 -11.67
CA PRO A 36 18.26 -0.91 -12.27
C PRO A 36 19.65 -1.46 -11.97
N THR A 37 19.70 -2.53 -11.18
CA THR A 37 20.96 -3.27 -10.92
C THR A 37 21.01 -4.59 -11.67
N ARG A 38 19.84 -5.13 -12.05
CA ARG A 38 19.63 -6.38 -12.80
C ARG A 38 18.33 -6.27 -13.58
N THR A 39 18.19 -7.11 -14.60
CA THR A 39 16.94 -7.20 -15.37
C THR A 39 15.77 -7.58 -14.47
N HIS A 40 14.71 -6.78 -14.51
CA HIS A 40 13.48 -7.02 -13.74
C HIS A 40 12.28 -7.11 -14.68
N ILE A 41 11.32 -8.00 -14.39
CA ILE A 41 10.16 -8.21 -15.28
C ILE A 41 9.32 -6.95 -15.50
N MET A 42 9.28 -6.06 -14.50
CA MET A 42 8.54 -4.80 -14.57
C MET A 42 9.31 -3.68 -15.29
N GLU A 43 10.56 -3.88 -15.68
CA GLU A 43 11.41 -2.85 -16.31
C GLU A 43 10.77 -2.26 -17.58
N ARG A 44 10.05 -3.09 -18.36
CA ARG A 44 9.31 -2.66 -19.56
C ARG A 44 8.11 -1.74 -19.29
N ARG A 45 7.79 -1.49 -18.03
CA ARG A 45 6.69 -0.64 -17.55
C ARG A 45 7.21 0.56 -16.76
N VAL A 46 8.53 0.72 -16.69
CA VAL A 46 9.20 1.87 -16.09
C VAL A 46 9.47 2.87 -17.20
N ASP A 47 8.84 4.03 -17.10
CA ASP A 47 8.92 5.10 -18.12
C ASP A 47 9.88 6.23 -17.72
N VAL A 48 10.63 6.06 -16.63
CA VAL A 48 11.57 7.06 -16.07
C VAL A 48 13.01 6.60 -16.22
N GLU A 49 13.95 7.55 -16.20
CA GLU A 49 15.38 7.25 -16.30
C GLU A 49 15.95 6.70 -14.99
N SER A 50 17.10 6.02 -15.08
CA SER A 50 17.83 5.55 -13.90
C SER A 50 18.26 6.74 -13.05
N GLY A 51 17.88 6.71 -11.78
CA GLY A 51 18.12 7.79 -10.82
C GLY A 51 16.89 8.66 -10.57
N ASP A 52 15.89 8.66 -11.44
CA ASP A 52 14.68 9.47 -11.27
C ASP A 52 13.69 8.87 -10.29
N LEU A 53 12.74 9.70 -9.82
CA LEU A 53 11.61 9.23 -9.01
C LEU A 53 10.78 8.23 -9.81
N LEU A 54 10.51 7.08 -9.20
CA LEU A 54 9.71 6.04 -9.80
C LEU A 54 8.23 6.45 -9.79
N THR A 55 7.72 6.82 -10.95
CA THR A 55 6.34 7.33 -11.14
C THR A 55 5.74 6.77 -12.44
N GLY A 56 4.50 7.14 -12.74
CA GLY A 56 3.82 6.81 -13.99
C GLY A 56 2.62 5.89 -13.81
N HIS A 57 1.97 5.54 -14.92
CA HIS A 57 0.69 4.80 -14.93
C HIS A 57 0.77 3.46 -14.18
N TYR A 58 1.92 2.77 -14.23
CA TYR A 58 2.14 1.49 -13.56
C TYR A 58 2.68 1.60 -12.13
N PHE A 59 3.04 2.80 -11.69
CA PHE A 59 3.50 3.12 -10.34
C PHE A 59 2.67 4.29 -9.78
N PRO A 60 1.36 4.09 -9.60
CA PRO A 60 0.47 5.16 -9.20
C PRO A 60 0.72 5.57 -7.74
N THR A 61 0.51 6.86 -7.47
CA THR A 61 0.35 7.36 -6.10
C THR A 61 -0.93 6.74 -5.50
N VAL A 62 -0.77 6.02 -4.41
CA VAL A 62 -1.88 5.30 -3.74
C VAL A 62 -2.83 6.27 -3.07
N TRP A 63 -2.28 7.37 -2.56
CA TRP A 63 -3.02 8.37 -1.85
C TRP A 63 -2.48 9.74 -2.22
N ASP A 64 -3.25 10.47 -3.02
CA ASP A 64 -3.01 11.87 -3.36
C ASP A 64 -4.12 12.71 -2.69
N HIS A 65 -3.78 13.82 -2.04
CA HIS A 65 -4.70 14.78 -1.38
C HIS A 65 -5.23 14.54 0.05
N GLY A 66 -4.63 13.66 0.87
CA GLY A 66 -5.04 13.53 2.29
C GLY A 66 -6.44 12.89 2.47
N PRO A 67 -6.95 12.77 3.71
CA PRO A 67 -8.22 12.07 3.97
C PRO A 67 -9.33 12.61 3.09
N VAL A 68 -9.85 11.74 2.22
CA VAL A 68 -11.24 11.85 1.78
C VAL A 68 -12.07 11.89 3.06
N GLU A 69 -12.89 12.93 3.24
CA GLU A 69 -13.90 12.88 4.29
C GLU A 69 -14.62 11.53 4.16
N PRO A 70 -14.77 10.77 5.27
CA PRO A 70 -15.47 9.51 5.20
C PRO A 70 -16.83 9.74 4.53
N PRO A 71 -17.29 8.86 3.63
CA PRO A 71 -18.54 9.11 2.93
C PRO A 71 -19.65 9.35 3.95
N ALA A 72 -20.54 10.31 3.72
CA ALA A 72 -21.51 10.78 4.72
C ALA A 72 -22.35 9.68 5.41
N HIS A 73 -22.46 8.49 4.80
CA HIS A 73 -23.14 7.31 5.34
C HIS A 73 -22.28 6.44 6.29
N TRP A 74 -21.00 6.78 6.50
CA TRP A 74 -20.12 6.19 7.52
C TRP A 74 -20.06 7.05 8.80
N SER A 75 -20.81 8.16 8.82
CA SER A 75 -20.82 9.14 9.92
C SER A 75 -21.86 8.84 11.00
N GLU A 76 -22.59 7.73 10.92
CA GLU A 76 -23.65 7.39 11.87
C GLU A 76 -23.22 6.26 12.82
N GLU A 77 -23.37 6.57 14.11
CA GLU A 77 -23.15 5.77 15.32
C GLU A 77 -21.70 5.55 15.80
N THR A 78 -21.16 6.56 16.49
CA THR A 78 -20.65 6.25 17.84
C THR A 78 -21.84 6.17 18.80
N PRO A 79 -22.22 4.99 19.33
CA PRO A 79 -23.14 4.93 20.44
C PRO A 79 -22.37 5.34 21.71
N ASN A 80 -22.26 6.66 21.92
CA ASN A 80 -22.32 7.36 23.20
C ASN A 80 -21.72 8.75 23.06
N GLY A 81 -22.60 9.76 23.02
CA GLY A 81 -22.25 11.15 23.26
C GLY A 81 -21.67 11.32 24.65
N GLY A 82 -20.35 11.21 24.77
CA GLY A 82 -19.62 11.77 25.90
C GLY A 82 -19.42 13.26 25.65
N GLN A 83 -20.30 14.10 26.22
CA GLN A 83 -20.09 15.54 26.28
C GLN A 83 -18.69 15.83 26.84
N ARG A 84 -17.82 16.48 26.05
CA ARG A 84 -16.62 17.14 26.59
C ARG A 84 -17.09 18.21 27.57
N ARG A 85 -16.81 18.02 28.85
CA ARG A 85 -16.87 19.09 29.84
C ARG A 85 -15.72 20.04 29.54
N GLU A 86 -16.06 21.26 29.13
CA GLU A 86 -15.14 22.38 29.17
C GLU A 86 -14.94 22.75 30.65
N THR A 87 -13.73 22.57 31.16
CA THR A 87 -13.31 23.20 32.41
C THR A 87 -12.56 24.47 32.05
N GLY A 88 -13.15 25.61 32.43
CA GLY A 88 -12.47 26.90 32.49
C GLY A 88 -11.51 27.00 33.65
#